data_AF-A0A7V2WM79-F1
#
_entry.id   AF-A0A7V2WM79-F1
#
_cell.length_a   1.000
_cell.length_b   1.000
_cell.length_c   1.000
_cell.angle_alpha   90.00
_cell.angle_beta   90.00
_cell.angle_gamma   90.00
#
_symmetry.space_group_name_H-M   'P 1'
#
loop_
_entity.id
_entity.type
_entity.pdbx_description
1 polymer ?
#
loop_
_entity_poly.entity_id
_entity_poly.type
_entity_poly.pdbx_seq_one_letter_code
_entity_poly.pdbx_strand_id
1 'polypeptide(L)' 'GPAYCDKITAAGGKAICHTETGLIHGYLRARHSVDRARHSFTRIVEAIDALGHGDWPG' A
#
# COMPACT_ATOMS: atom_id res chain seq x y z
N GLY A 1 -6.34 -3.43 -6.33
CA GLY A 1 -7.04 -2.15 -6.53
C GLY A 1 -8.31 -2.10 -5.69
N PRO A 2 -9.00 -0.96 -5.62
CA PRO A 2 -10.13 -0.74 -4.68
C PRO A 2 -11.20 -1.83 -4.75
N ALA A 3 -11.68 -2.17 -5.97
CA ALA A 3 -12.69 -3.22 -6.14
C ALA A 3 -12.27 -4.62 -5.64
N TYR A 4 -10.97 -4.92 -5.59
CA TYR A 4 -10.49 -6.17 -5.02
C TYR A 4 -10.42 -6.11 -3.49
N CYS A 5 -10.05 -4.95 -2.95
CA CYS A 5 -10.11 -4.67 -1.51
C CYS A 5 -11.54 -4.86 -1.00
N ASP A 6 -12.52 -4.28 -1.70
CA ASP A 6 -13.94 -4.39 -1.33
C ASP A 6 -14.40 -5.84 -1.32
N LYS A 7 -13.97 -6.66 -2.29
CA LYS A 7 -14.28 -8.09 -2.33
C LYS A 7 -13.69 -8.85 -1.14
N ILE A 8 -12.45 -8.54 -0.75
CA ILE A 8 -11.82 -9.16 0.43
C ILE A 8 -12.60 -8.79 1.69
N THR A 9 -12.92 -7.51 1.87
CA THR A 9 -13.68 -7.02 3.02
C THR A 9 -15.08 -7.62 3.06
N ALA A 10 -15.77 -7.71 1.92
CA ALA A 10 -17.10 -8.34 1.82
C ALA A 10 -17.10 -9.83 2.15
N ALA A 11 -15.97 -10.53 1.94
CA ALA A 11 -15.79 -11.92 2.33
C ALA A 11 -15.43 -12.11 3.82
N GLY A 12 -15.39 -11.03 4.62
CA GLY A 12 -15.02 -11.05 6.03
C GLY A 12 -13.51 -10.98 6.29
N GLY A 13 -12.70 -10.73 5.25
CA GLY A 13 -11.27 -10.49 5.37
C GLY A 13 -10.95 -9.05 5.77
N LYS A 14 -9.67 -8.77 6.07
CA LYS A 14 -9.16 -7.41 6.28
C LYS A 14 -8.32 -7.01 5.07
N ALA A 15 -8.63 -5.88 4.45
CA ALA A 15 -7.86 -5.31 3.36
C ALA A 15 -7.92 -3.78 3.42
N ILE A 16 -6.80 -3.14 3.05
CA ILE A 16 -6.70 -1.69 2.87
C ILE A 16 -6.10 -1.44 1.49
N CYS A 17 -6.66 -0.48 0.76
CA CYS A 17 -6.18 -0.10 -0.56
C CYS A 17 -5.90 1.40 -0.61
N HIS A 18 -4.64 1.76 -0.78
CA HIS A 18 -4.25 3.14 -1.07
C HIS A 18 -3.93 3.31 -2.55
N THR A 19 -4.54 4.31 -3.17
CA THR A 19 -4.29 4.67 -4.57
C THR A 19 -3.38 5.89 -4.61
N GLU A 20 -2.20 5.75 -5.20
CA GLU A 20 -1.23 6.85 -5.33
C GLU A 20 -1.55 7.71 -6.56
N THR A 21 -2.36 8.75 -6.38
CA THR A 21 -2.82 9.62 -7.49
C THR A 21 -1.65 10.25 -8.24
N GLY A 22 -1.54 9.99 -9.54
CA GLY A 22 -0.50 10.57 -10.40
C GLY A 22 0.83 9.81 -10.40
N LEU A 23 0.92 8.65 -9.73
CA LEU A 23 2.02 7.72 -9.92
C LEU A 23 1.61 6.60 -10.88
N ILE A 24 2.40 6.39 -11.94
CA ILE A 24 2.13 5.39 -12.99
C ILE A 24 2.61 4.00 -12.61
N HIS A 25 2.15 2.97 -13.32
CA HIS A 25 2.58 1.59 -13.08
C HIS A 25 4.10 1.46 -13.08
N GLY A 26 4.66 0.85 -12.03
CA GLY A 26 6.10 0.66 -11.87
C GLY A 26 6.86 1.82 -11.22
N TYR A 27 6.17 2.84 -10.69
CA TYR A 27 6.79 4.02 -10.06
C TYR A 27 7.79 3.69 -8.93
N LEU A 28 7.69 2.53 -8.28
CA LEU A 28 8.60 2.13 -7.19
C LEU A 28 10.07 2.00 -7.61
N ARG A 29 10.35 1.84 -8.92
CA ARG A 29 11.72 1.91 -9.44
C ARG A 29 12.36 3.27 -9.23
N ALA A 30 11.56 4.33 -9.22
CA ALA A 30 12.00 5.71 -9.02
C ALA A 30 12.09 6.13 -7.54
N ARG A 31 11.89 5.23 -6.57
CA ARG A 31 11.95 5.55 -5.12
C ARG A 31 13.24 6.26 -4.66
N HIS A 32 14.32 6.09 -5.42
CA HIS A 32 15.61 6.74 -5.14
C HIS A 32 15.69 8.18 -5.62
N SER A 33 14.92 8.55 -6.65
CA SER A 33 14.99 9.87 -7.30
C SER A 33 13.70 10.69 -7.24
N VAL A 34 12.56 10.08 -6.89
CA VAL A 34 11.24 10.73 -6.83
C VAL A 34 10.68 10.61 -5.43
N ASP A 35 10.53 11.74 -4.73
CA ASP A 35 10.10 11.79 -3.34
C ASP A 35 8.73 11.15 -3.12
N ARG A 36 7.78 11.39 -4.02
CA ARG A 36 6.44 10.76 -3.94
C ARG A 36 6.51 9.23 -4.02
N ALA A 37 7.38 8.68 -4.86
CA ALA A 37 7.61 7.24 -4.95
C ALA A 37 8.31 6.70 -3.71
N ARG A 38 9.24 7.49 -3.13
CA ARG A 38 9.92 7.16 -1.88
C ARG A 38 8.95 7.07 -0.71
N HIS A 39 8.12 8.10 -0.52
CA HIS A 39 7.11 8.13 0.55
C HIS A 39 6.14 6.95 0.44
N SER A 40 5.66 6.66 -0.77
CA SER A 40 4.79 5.49 -0.99
C SER A 40 5.50 4.17 -0.64
N PHE A 41 6.77 4.02 -1.05
CA PHE A 41 7.57 2.85 -0.68
C PHE A 41 7.76 2.71 0.84
N THR A 42 8.03 3.81 1.54
CA THR A 42 8.11 3.82 3.01
C THR A 42 6.82 3.31 3.65
N ARG A 43 5.65 3.82 3.23
CA ARG A 43 4.35 3.35 3.78
C ARG A 43 4.12 1.86 3.54
N ILE A 44 4.56 1.33 2.39
CA ILE A 44 4.45 -0.11 2.11
C ILE A 44 5.31 -0.92 3.09
N VAL A 45 6.54 -0.48 3.36
CA VAL A 45 7.43 -1.16 4.31
C VAL A 45 6.86 -1.11 5.73
N GLU A 46 6.39 0.06 6.17
CA GLU A 46 5.75 0.24 7.48
C GLU A 46 4.50 -0.65 7.64
N ALA A 47 3.68 -0.77 6.58
CA ALA A 47 2.53 -1.66 6.59
C ALA A 47 2.92 -3.13 6.71
N ILE A 48 3.98 -3.57 6.02
CA ILE A 48 4.48 -4.95 6.13
C ILE A 48 5.04 -5.22 7.52
N ASP A 49 5.76 -4.25 8.09
CA ASP A 49 6.31 -4.36 9.45
C ASP A 49 5.20 -4.48 10.49
N ALA A 50 4.17 -3.64 10.44
CA ALA A 50 3.00 -3.74 11.31
C ALA A 50 2.33 -5.12 11.24
N LEU A 51 2.11 -5.63 10.02
CA LEU A 51 1.57 -6.98 9.80
C LEU A 51 2.47 -8.07 10.41
N GLY A 52 3.79 -7.91 10.34
CA GLY A 52 4.77 -8.80 10.96
C GLY A 52 4.67 -8.84 12.49
N HIS A 53 4.29 -7.72 13.11
CA HIS A 53 4.04 -7.61 14.55
C HIS A 53 2.62 -8.09 14.96
N GLY A 54 1.77 -8.44 14.00
CA GLY A 54 0.36 -8.77 14.25
C GLY A 54 -0.54 -7.54 14.41
N ASP A 55 0.01 -6.35 14.21
CA ASP A 55 -0.73 -5.10 14.17
C ASP A 55 -1.37 -4.89 12.81
N TRP A 56 -2.46 -4.14 12.78
CA TRP A 56 -3.11 -3.78 11.53
C TRP A 56 -2.74 -2.34 11.17
N PRO A 57 -2.05 -2.11 10.02
CA PRO A 57 -1.78 -0.74 9.58
C PRO A 57 -3.12 -0.03 9.30
N GLY A 58 -3.27 1.19 9.79
CA GLY A 58 -4.48 2.02 9.63
C GLY A 58 -4.47 2.86 8.35
#